data_AF-A0A1V4RP36-F1
#
_entry.id   AF-A0A1V4RP36-F1
#
_cell.length_a   1.000
_cell.length_b   1.000
_cell.length_c   1.000
_cell.angle_alpha   90.00
_cell.angle_beta   90.00
_cell.angle_gamma   90.00
#
_symmetry.space_group_name_H-M   'P 1'
#
loop_
_entity.id
_entity.type
_entity.pdbx_description
1 polymer ?
#
loop_
_entity_poly.entity_id
_entity_poly.type
_entity_poly.pdbx_seq_one_letter_code
_entity_poly.pdbx_strand_id
1 'polypeptide(L)'
;MCRSDPIWLQKLRGIKLGLFKKKDITTLEMEKLIEKQKDSEQKGRLFLLTIQALLFFLKEFSLDLKEIDSDRFKEEVDLLNEIFLSDKKVKKINSLFEKQKINILQYIKTHKKYILDREFELKDIIELLTKAIATIDVENRNFNQSVYKQSKKIEKITLLDDIKKIKIALKQEIEQMNKTVLQKELYDKKQLERLSSKVSSLEVALKKAKKESLTDGLTGIYNRKAFDEYLKNLVEQNAVFHSPFSMLMLDIDDFKKINDTYGHQIGDRELVLAPAI
;
A
#
# COMPACT_ATOMS: atom_id res chain seq x y z
N MET A 1 -52.83 15.24 50.60
CA MET A 1 -52.19 14.03 51.17
C MET A 1 -50.72 14.02 50.79
N CYS A 2 -49.88 13.68 51.77
CA CYS A 2 -48.43 13.85 51.92
C CYS A 2 -47.53 13.75 50.67
N ARG A 3 -46.65 14.75 50.51
CA ARG A 3 -45.30 14.55 49.96
C ARG A 3 -44.40 14.08 51.11
N SER A 4 -43.77 12.92 50.96
CA SER A 4 -42.74 12.45 51.89
C SER A 4 -41.38 12.91 51.37
N ASP A 5 -40.68 13.73 52.15
CA ASP A 5 -39.31 14.16 51.84
C ASP A 5 -38.34 12.97 51.86
N PRO A 6 -37.36 12.89 50.94
CA PRO A 6 -36.35 11.83 50.94
C PRO A 6 -35.44 11.86 52.18
N ILE A 7 -35.18 10.68 52.74
CA ILE A 7 -34.42 10.41 53.98
C ILE A 7 -33.01 11.06 54.03
N TRP A 8 -32.40 11.41 52.88
CA TRP A 8 -31.09 12.06 52.85
C TRP A 8 -31.11 13.52 53.34
N LEU A 9 -32.27 14.20 53.30
CA LEU A 9 -32.43 15.58 53.79
C LEU A 9 -32.38 15.69 55.32
N GLN A 10 -32.76 14.65 56.06
CA GLN A 10 -32.67 14.63 57.52
C GLN A 10 -31.24 14.40 58.02
N LYS A 11 -30.39 13.71 57.25
CA LYS A 11 -28.99 13.42 57.61
C LYS A 11 -28.05 14.63 57.52
N LEU A 12 -28.45 15.70 56.84
CA LEU A 12 -27.62 16.90 56.67
C LEU A 12 -27.80 17.97 57.76
N ARG A 13 -28.80 17.85 58.64
CA ARG A 13 -29.08 18.87 59.69
C ARG A 13 -28.06 18.90 60.84
N GLY A 14 -27.08 18.00 60.87
CA GLY A 14 -26.13 17.86 61.99
C GLY A 14 -24.65 18.18 61.68
N ILE A 15 -24.27 18.44 60.44
CA ILE A 15 -22.84 18.61 60.10
C ILE A 15 -22.48 20.11 60.10
N LYS A 16 -21.93 20.59 61.23
CA LYS A 16 -21.25 21.88 61.30
C LYS A 16 -19.93 21.81 60.51
N LEU A 17 -19.98 22.10 59.22
CA LEU A 17 -18.79 22.45 58.42
C LEU A 17 -18.60 23.96 58.49
N GLY A 18 -17.87 24.40 59.52
CA GLY A 18 -17.18 25.68 59.47
C GLY A 18 -16.12 25.66 58.38
N LEU A 19 -15.93 26.81 57.73
CA LEU A 19 -14.88 27.14 56.75
C LEU A 19 -15.20 26.86 55.26
N PHE A 20 -16.28 27.43 54.73
CA PHE A 20 -16.25 28.02 53.37
C PHE A 20 -17.19 29.23 53.34
N LYS A 21 -16.65 30.44 53.12
CA LYS A 21 -17.46 31.61 52.73
C LYS A 21 -18.04 31.31 51.35
N LYS A 22 -19.25 30.74 51.29
CA LYS A 22 -20.05 30.62 50.07
C LYS A 22 -20.36 32.03 49.55
N LYS A 23 -19.81 32.40 48.40
CA LYS A 23 -20.47 33.37 47.53
C LYS A 23 -21.76 32.68 47.08
N ASP A 24 -22.91 33.20 47.49
CA ASP A 24 -24.21 32.69 47.05
C ASP A 24 -24.35 32.97 45.55
N ILE A 25 -24.13 31.93 44.74
CA ILE A 25 -24.39 31.97 43.30
C ILE A 25 -25.91 32.06 43.15
N THR A 26 -26.39 33.12 42.50
CA THR A 26 -27.82 33.35 42.30
C THR A 26 -28.42 32.31 41.33
N THR A 27 -29.71 32.01 41.43
CA THR A 27 -30.40 31.04 40.55
C THR A 27 -30.21 31.34 39.07
N LEU A 28 -30.15 32.63 38.71
CA LEU A 28 -29.87 33.12 37.35
C LEU A 28 -28.44 32.83 36.88
N GLU A 29 -27.45 32.86 37.78
CA GLU A 29 -26.07 32.48 37.47
C GLU A 29 -25.93 30.97 37.30
N MET A 30 -26.67 30.17 38.07
CA MET A 30 -26.75 28.71 37.90
C MET A 30 -27.39 28.33 36.56
N GLU A 31 -28.47 29.00 36.15
CA GLU A 31 -29.11 28.78 34.84
C GLU A 31 -28.15 29.10 33.68
N LYS A 32 -27.44 30.23 33.74
CA LYS A 32 -26.42 30.61 32.74
C LYS A 32 -25.25 29.61 32.67
N LEU A 33 -24.86 29.02 33.80
CA LEU A 33 -23.82 27.99 33.85
C LEU A 33 -24.31 26.66 33.23
N ILE A 34 -25.55 26.26 33.50
CA ILE A 34 -26.18 25.08 32.90
C ILE A 34 -26.32 25.26 31.38
N GLU A 35 -26.71 26.44 30.93
CA GLU A 35 -26.85 26.75 29.50
C GLU A 35 -25.48 26.72 28.78
N LYS A 36 -24.44 27.31 29.38
CA LYS A 36 -23.06 27.20 28.88
C LYS A 36 -22.55 25.76 28.86
N GLN A 37 -22.90 24.96 29.86
CA GLN A 37 -22.51 23.55 29.90
C GLN A 37 -23.19 22.76 28.78
N LYS A 38 -24.50 22.97 28.54
CA LYS A 38 -25.24 22.35 27.44
C LYS A 38 -24.67 22.73 26.06
N ASP A 39 -24.35 24.01 25.85
CA ASP A 39 -23.71 24.47 24.60
C ASP A 39 -22.33 23.83 24.40
N SER A 40 -21.53 23.73 25.47
CA SER A 40 -20.24 23.05 25.45
C SER A 40 -20.36 21.55 25.13
N GLU A 41 -21.36 20.86 25.70
CA GLU A 41 -21.65 19.45 25.41
C GLU A 41 -22.11 19.24 23.96
N GLN A 42 -22.97 20.11 23.41
CA GLN A 42 -23.38 20.06 22.01
C GLN A 42 -22.20 20.25 21.06
N LYS A 43 -21.33 21.24 21.33
CA LYS A 43 -20.09 21.46 20.55
C LYS A 43 -19.18 20.24 20.62
N GLY A 44 -19.01 19.65 21.80
CA GLY A 44 -18.23 18.42 21.98
C GLY A 44 -18.74 17.26 21.12
N ARG A 45 -20.06 17.04 21.09
CA ARG A 45 -20.69 16.01 20.23
C ARG A 45 -20.47 16.27 18.74
N LEU A 46 -20.60 17.52 18.31
CA LEU A 46 -20.38 17.91 16.91
C LEU A 46 -18.94 17.64 16.47
N PHE A 47 -17.96 18.00 17.31
CA PHE A 47 -16.55 17.72 17.03
C PHE A 47 -16.25 16.22 16.95
N LEU A 48 -16.82 15.42 17.85
CA LEU A 48 -16.67 13.97 17.83
C LEU A 48 -17.19 13.39 16.51
N LEU A 49 -18.41 13.74 16.10
CA LEU A 49 -18.99 13.30 14.82
C LEU A 49 -18.11 13.68 13.62
N THR A 50 -17.55 14.89 13.64
CA THR A 50 -16.67 15.38 12.56
C THR A 50 -15.36 14.57 12.49
N ILE A 51 -14.76 14.28 13.65
CA ILE A 51 -13.55 13.45 13.73
C ILE A 51 -13.83 12.04 13.25
N GLN A 52 -14.96 11.45 13.63
CA GLN A 52 -15.36 10.11 13.19
C GLN A 52 -15.54 10.04 11.68
N ALA A 53 -16.20 11.04 11.08
CA ALA A 53 -16.34 11.12 9.64
C ALA A 53 -14.97 11.21 8.94
N LEU A 54 -14.05 12.03 9.47
CA LEU A 54 -12.69 12.15 8.93
C LEU A 54 -11.92 10.82 9.02
N LEU A 55 -11.98 10.11 10.15
CA LEU A 55 -11.32 8.82 10.32
C LEU A 55 -11.90 7.76 9.39
N PHE A 56 -13.22 7.75 9.22
CA PHE A 56 -13.89 6.88 8.26
C PHE A 56 -13.39 7.14 6.83
N PHE A 57 -13.34 8.40 6.39
CA PHE A 57 -12.80 8.73 5.07
C PHE A 57 -11.32 8.35 4.94
N LEU A 58 -10.52 8.58 5.97
CA LEU A 58 -9.10 8.20 5.97
C LEU A 58 -8.91 6.69 5.73
N LYS A 59 -9.79 5.88 6.33
CA LYS A 59 -9.81 4.42 6.18
C LYS A 59 -10.29 4.00 4.79
N GLU A 60 -11.43 4.50 4.35
CA GLU A 60 -12.05 4.12 3.06
C GLU A 60 -11.21 4.54 1.86
N PHE A 61 -10.56 5.71 1.92
CA PHE A 61 -9.68 6.18 0.84
C PHE A 61 -8.25 5.64 0.92
N SER A 62 -7.93 4.81 1.92
CA SER A 62 -6.67 4.08 1.92
C SER A 62 -6.77 2.91 0.93
N LEU A 63 -5.97 2.98 -0.15
CA LEU A 63 -5.90 1.90 -1.14
C LEU A 63 -5.56 0.57 -0.47
N ASP A 64 -6.26 -0.50 -0.87
CA ASP A 64 -5.96 -1.90 -0.49
C ASP A 64 -4.68 -2.38 -1.16
N LEU A 65 -3.57 -1.80 -0.71
CA LEU A 65 -2.23 -2.11 -1.18
C LEU A 65 -1.47 -2.75 -0.03
N LYS A 66 -1.18 -4.04 -0.21
CA LYS A 66 -0.36 -4.80 0.73
C LYS A 66 1.02 -4.17 0.86
N GLU A 67 1.58 -3.67 -0.24
CA GLU A 67 2.92 -3.08 -0.36
C GLU A 67 3.21 -1.92 0.61
N ILE A 68 2.18 -1.23 1.09
CA ILE A 68 2.27 -0.11 2.02
C ILE A 68 1.63 -0.39 3.38
N ASP A 69 1.29 -1.64 3.67
CA ASP A 69 0.70 -2.08 4.95
C ASP A 69 -0.63 -1.36 5.26
N SER A 70 -1.48 -1.25 4.23
CA SER A 70 -2.80 -0.60 4.33
C SER A 70 -3.72 -1.26 5.36
N ASP A 71 -3.62 -2.58 5.53
CA ASP A 71 -4.40 -3.34 6.52
C ASP A 71 -4.10 -2.88 7.95
N ARG A 72 -2.81 -2.80 8.32
CA ARG A 72 -2.39 -2.28 9.62
C ARG A 72 -2.83 -0.83 9.82
N PHE A 73 -2.74 0.00 8.79
CA PHE A 73 -3.20 1.38 8.87
C PHE A 73 -4.72 1.45 9.14
N LYS A 74 -5.52 0.62 8.47
CA LYS A 74 -6.97 0.53 8.69
C LYS A 74 -7.29 0.09 10.13
N GLU A 75 -6.57 -0.91 10.65
CA GLU A 75 -6.69 -1.34 12.05
C GLU A 75 -6.31 -0.23 13.05
N GLU A 76 -5.23 0.51 12.78
CA GLU A 76 -4.78 1.63 13.59
C GLU A 76 -5.81 2.77 13.63
N VAL A 77 -6.50 3.03 12.50
CA VAL A 77 -7.59 4.01 12.42
C VAL A 77 -8.84 3.53 13.16
N ASP A 78 -9.19 2.24 13.08
CA ASP A 78 -10.30 1.65 13.83
C ASP A 78 -10.07 1.73 15.34
N LEU A 79 -8.87 1.38 15.81
CA LEU A 79 -8.49 1.47 17.21
C LEU A 79 -8.56 2.92 17.71
N LEU A 80 -8.15 3.89 16.88
CA LEU A 80 -8.26 5.30 17.21
C LEU A 80 -9.73 5.72 17.36
N ASN A 81 -10.60 5.30 16.46
CA ASN A 81 -12.04 5.57 16.50
C ASN A 81 -12.70 4.99 17.78
N GLU A 82 -12.37 3.75 18.14
CA GLU A 82 -12.83 3.13 19.39
C GLU A 82 -12.34 3.87 20.64
N ILE A 83 -11.11 4.36 20.63
CA ILE A 83 -10.55 5.12 21.76
C ILE A 83 -11.27 6.46 21.92
N PHE A 84 -11.61 7.14 20.83
CA PHE A 84 -12.39 8.40 20.86
C PHE A 84 -13.82 8.19 21.37
N LEU A 85 -14.40 7.01 21.15
CA LEU A 85 -15.69 6.61 21.69
C LEU A 85 -15.63 6.19 23.17
N SER A 86 -14.44 5.85 23.69
CA SER A 86 -14.27 5.42 25.08
C SER A 86 -14.15 6.59 26.06
N ASP A 87 -14.82 6.52 27.22
CA ASP A 87 -14.91 7.55 28.26
C ASP A 87 -13.59 7.69 29.07
N LYS A 88 -12.48 7.98 28.37
CA LYS A 88 -11.13 8.09 28.93
C LYS A 88 -10.78 9.54 29.27
N LYS A 89 -9.93 9.72 30.28
CA LYS A 89 -9.39 11.05 30.68
C LYS A 89 -8.78 11.77 29.46
N VAL A 90 -9.20 13.03 29.24
CA VAL A 90 -8.78 13.92 28.12
C VAL A 90 -7.27 13.93 27.87
N LYS A 91 -6.45 13.92 28.93
CA LYS A 91 -4.98 13.88 28.81
C LYS A 91 -4.45 12.65 28.08
N LYS A 92 -5.06 11.47 28.29
CA LYS A 92 -4.65 10.20 27.67
C LYS A 92 -5.06 10.15 26.20
N ILE A 93 -6.23 10.73 25.88
CA ILE A 93 -6.71 10.89 24.50
C ILE A 93 -5.75 11.80 23.71
N ASN A 94 -5.36 12.96 24.26
CA ASN A 94 -4.41 13.86 23.60
C ASN A 94 -3.05 13.22 23.32
N SER A 95 -2.47 12.50 24.29
CA SER A 95 -1.18 11.84 24.07
C SER A 95 -1.23 10.75 23.00
N LEU A 96 -2.35 10.02 22.92
CA LEU A 96 -2.55 8.99 21.90
C LEU A 96 -2.80 9.60 20.53
N PHE A 97 -3.57 10.69 20.45
CA PHE A 97 -3.81 11.41 19.22
C PHE A 97 -2.52 11.96 18.59
N GLU A 98 -1.66 12.61 19.38
CA GLU A 98 -0.38 13.13 18.86
C GLU A 98 0.54 12.00 18.36
N LYS A 99 0.53 10.83 19.02
CA LYS A 99 1.26 9.66 18.54
C LYS A 99 0.68 9.15 17.21
N GLN A 100 -0.63 9.01 17.13
CA GLN A 100 -1.30 8.44 15.96
C GLN A 100 -1.24 9.37 14.74
N LYS A 101 -1.25 10.68 14.97
CA LYS A 101 -1.05 11.71 13.93
C LYS A 101 0.28 11.54 13.20
N ILE A 102 1.37 11.23 13.91
CA ILE A 102 2.68 11.00 13.28
C ILE A 102 2.59 9.79 12.35
N ASN A 103 2.01 8.68 12.82
CA ASN A 103 1.83 7.47 12.00
C ASN A 103 0.99 7.75 10.75
N ILE A 104 -0.13 8.46 10.90
CA ILE A 104 -1.01 8.82 9.79
C ILE A 104 -0.27 9.67 8.75
N LEU A 105 0.45 10.69 9.19
CA LEU A 105 1.21 11.56 8.29
C LEU A 105 2.32 10.78 7.56
N GLN A 106 2.97 9.86 8.26
CA GLN A 106 4.00 9.01 7.68
C GLN A 106 3.40 8.04 6.65
N TYR A 107 2.26 7.42 6.95
CA TYR A 107 1.53 6.56 6.01
C TYR A 107 1.13 7.34 4.75
N ILE A 108 0.52 8.52 4.89
CA ILE A 108 0.13 9.35 3.75
C ILE A 108 1.34 9.73 2.89
N LYS A 109 2.48 10.04 3.51
CA LYS A 109 3.72 10.37 2.78
C LYS A 109 4.24 9.17 1.99
N THR A 110 4.29 8.00 2.62
CA THR A 110 4.71 6.74 1.97
C THR A 110 3.75 6.36 0.85
N HIS A 111 2.45 6.47 1.09
CA HIS A 111 1.39 6.21 0.12
C HIS A 111 1.53 7.09 -1.12
N LYS A 112 1.67 8.41 -0.93
CA LYS A 112 1.87 9.37 -2.02
C LYS A 112 3.14 9.05 -2.82
N LYS A 113 4.24 8.71 -2.15
CA LYS A 113 5.48 8.31 -2.81
C LYS A 113 5.27 7.05 -3.67
N TYR A 114 4.64 6.03 -3.10
CA TYR A 114 4.38 4.78 -3.81
C TYR A 114 3.52 4.98 -5.07
N ILE A 115 2.49 5.83 -5.01
CA ILE A 115 1.67 6.17 -6.19
C ILE A 115 2.52 6.85 -7.26
N LEU A 116 3.31 7.85 -6.89
CA LEU A 116 4.16 8.59 -7.84
C LEU A 116 5.22 7.67 -8.49
N ASP A 117 5.84 6.82 -7.69
CA ASP A 117 6.83 5.85 -8.19
C ASP A 117 6.16 4.86 -9.16
N ARG A 118 4.95 4.38 -8.86
CA ARG A 118 4.19 3.50 -9.77
C ARG A 118 3.74 4.20 -11.04
N GLU A 119 3.29 5.44 -10.97
CA GLU A 119 2.92 6.22 -12.15
C GLU A 119 4.12 6.42 -13.07
N PHE A 120 5.30 6.69 -12.50
CA PHE A 120 6.54 6.81 -13.24
C PHE A 120 6.91 5.50 -13.94
N GLU A 121 6.95 4.39 -13.20
CA GLU A 121 7.24 3.05 -13.74
C GLU A 121 6.25 2.64 -14.85
N LEU A 122 4.95 2.91 -14.66
CA LEU A 122 3.93 2.63 -15.67
C LEU A 122 4.15 3.45 -16.94
N LYS A 123 4.50 4.74 -16.80
CA LYS A 123 4.80 5.60 -17.95
C LYS A 123 6.01 5.11 -18.72
N ASP A 124 7.07 4.71 -18.02
CA ASP A 124 8.28 4.16 -18.63
C ASP A 124 7.99 2.84 -19.38
N ILE A 125 7.17 1.96 -18.81
CA ILE A 125 6.71 0.73 -19.47
C ILE A 125 5.91 1.06 -20.75
N ILE A 126 4.96 2.00 -20.67
CA ILE A 126 4.16 2.42 -21.83
C ILE A 126 5.04 3.01 -22.93
N GLU A 127 6.03 3.84 -22.57
CA GLU A 127 6.95 4.44 -23.53
C GLU A 127 7.81 3.38 -24.23
N LEU A 128 8.32 2.39 -23.49
CA LEU A 128 9.07 1.26 -24.04
C LEU A 128 8.21 0.42 -24.99
N LEU A 129 6.97 0.10 -24.60
CA LEU A 129 6.04 -0.63 -25.45
C LEU A 129 5.70 0.15 -26.72
N THR A 130 5.45 1.45 -26.61
CA THR A 130 5.14 2.31 -27.74
C THR A 130 6.31 2.37 -28.72
N LYS A 131 7.55 2.52 -28.23
CA LYS A 131 8.76 2.49 -29.07
C LYS A 131 8.96 1.14 -29.75
N ALA A 132 8.73 0.03 -29.03
CA ALA A 132 8.82 -1.32 -29.59
C ALA A 132 7.79 -1.52 -30.71
N ILE A 133 6.52 -1.15 -30.48
CA ILE A 133 5.44 -1.27 -31.47
C ILE A 133 5.72 -0.39 -32.69
N ALA A 134 6.15 0.86 -32.49
CA ALA A 134 6.47 1.76 -33.60
C ALA A 134 7.61 1.21 -34.48
N THR A 135 8.63 0.61 -33.86
CA THR A 135 9.75 -0.01 -34.60
C THR A 135 9.26 -1.21 -35.42
N ILE A 136 8.46 -2.09 -34.82
CA ILE A 136 7.85 -3.25 -35.49
C ILE A 136 6.97 -2.81 -36.66
N ASP A 137 6.16 -1.75 -36.49
CA ASP A 137 5.27 -1.26 -37.54
C ASP A 137 6.03 -0.72 -38.76
N VAL A 138 7.08 0.09 -38.53
CA VAL A 138 7.93 0.62 -39.61
C VAL A 138 8.58 -0.53 -40.41
N GLU A 139 9.07 -1.55 -39.73
CA GLU A 139 9.75 -2.67 -40.38
C GLU A 139 8.79 -3.60 -41.12
N ASN A 140 7.61 -3.86 -40.55
CA ASN A 140 6.56 -4.60 -41.24
C ASN A 140 6.12 -3.86 -42.52
N ARG A 141 6.01 -2.53 -42.49
CA ARG A 141 5.75 -1.74 -43.71
C ARG A 141 6.86 -1.90 -44.75
N ASN A 142 8.13 -1.85 -44.33
CA ASN A 142 9.28 -2.03 -45.24
C ASN A 142 9.31 -3.42 -45.88
N PHE A 143 9.04 -4.46 -45.09
CA PHE A 143 8.93 -5.83 -45.56
C PHE A 143 7.78 -5.98 -46.56
N ASN A 144 6.58 -5.52 -46.20
CA ASN A 144 5.41 -5.57 -47.08
C ASN A 144 5.63 -4.81 -48.40
N GLN A 145 6.29 -3.65 -48.34
CA GLN A 145 6.64 -2.89 -49.56
C GLN A 145 7.63 -3.64 -50.44
N SER A 146 8.60 -4.36 -49.84
CA SER A 146 9.58 -5.17 -50.57
C SER A 146 8.93 -6.38 -51.24
N VAL A 147 8.05 -7.08 -50.53
CA VAL A 147 7.25 -8.19 -51.07
C VAL A 147 6.35 -7.71 -52.21
N TYR A 148 5.69 -6.56 -52.06
CA TYR A 148 4.86 -5.98 -53.12
C TYR A 148 5.67 -5.62 -54.37
N LYS A 149 6.88 -5.03 -54.20
CA LYS A 149 7.79 -4.75 -55.33
C LYS A 149 8.20 -6.03 -56.07
N GLN A 150 8.51 -7.10 -55.34
CA GLN A 150 8.83 -8.42 -55.93
C GLN A 150 7.62 -8.99 -56.67
N SER A 151 6.41 -8.93 -56.08
CA SER A 151 5.18 -9.37 -56.73
C SER A 151 4.94 -8.67 -58.07
N LYS A 152 5.15 -7.35 -58.15
CA LYS A 152 5.04 -6.61 -59.42
C LYS A 152 6.10 -7.01 -60.46
N LYS A 153 7.29 -7.41 -60.02
CA LYS A 153 8.32 -7.90 -60.95
C LYS A 153 7.94 -9.28 -61.49
N ILE A 154 7.42 -10.17 -60.64
CA ILE A 154 6.90 -11.48 -61.05
C ILE A 154 5.77 -11.31 -62.08
N GLU A 155 4.84 -10.38 -61.85
CA GLU A 155 3.78 -10.03 -62.79
C GLU A 155 4.34 -9.53 -64.15
N LYS A 156 5.43 -8.76 -64.14
CA LYS A 156 6.10 -8.36 -65.39
C LYS A 156 6.81 -9.52 -66.08
N ILE A 157 7.28 -10.52 -65.34
CA ILE A 157 7.96 -11.69 -65.89
C ILE A 157 6.97 -12.57 -66.67
N THR A 158 5.70 -12.63 -66.27
CA THR A 158 4.66 -13.37 -67.03
C THR A 158 4.35 -12.77 -68.40
N LEU A 159 4.79 -11.54 -68.67
CA LEU A 159 4.64 -10.86 -69.97
C LEU A 159 5.80 -11.17 -70.94
N LEU A 160 6.78 -11.97 -70.54
CA LEU A 160 7.89 -12.36 -71.40
C LEU A 160 7.47 -13.53 -72.29
N ASP A 161 7.76 -13.45 -73.60
CA ASP A 161 7.43 -14.51 -74.56
C ASP A 161 8.44 -15.68 -74.56
N ASP A 162 9.63 -15.49 -73.97
CA ASP A 162 10.71 -16.47 -73.95
C ASP A 162 10.76 -17.25 -72.62
N ILE A 163 10.40 -18.53 -72.69
CA ILE A 163 10.38 -19.47 -71.55
C ILE A 163 11.75 -19.53 -70.83
N LYS A 164 12.87 -19.42 -71.55
CA LYS A 164 14.21 -19.44 -70.91
C LYS A 164 14.42 -18.16 -70.11
N LYS A 165 13.99 -17.00 -70.62
CA LYS A 165 14.06 -15.72 -69.90
C LYS A 165 13.14 -15.71 -68.68
N ILE A 166 11.91 -16.25 -68.80
CA ILE A 166 10.98 -16.43 -67.68
C ILE A 166 11.63 -17.25 -66.58
N LYS A 167 12.19 -18.42 -66.91
CA LYS A 167 12.83 -19.32 -65.94
C LYS A 167 13.97 -18.64 -65.18
N ILE A 168 14.84 -17.91 -65.88
CA ILE A 168 15.97 -17.21 -65.26
C ILE A 168 15.47 -16.10 -64.34
N ALA A 169 14.52 -15.27 -64.81
CA ALA A 169 14.00 -14.15 -64.04
C ALA A 169 13.20 -14.61 -62.81
N LEU A 170 12.38 -15.65 -62.93
CA LEU A 170 11.67 -16.25 -61.78
C LEU A 170 12.64 -16.82 -60.75
N LYS A 171 13.69 -17.52 -61.20
CA LYS A 171 14.70 -18.07 -60.28
C LYS A 171 15.38 -16.94 -59.49
N GLN A 172 15.71 -15.83 -60.14
CA GLN A 172 16.29 -14.65 -59.49
C GLN A 172 15.32 -14.01 -58.48
N GLU A 173 14.05 -13.81 -58.83
CA GLU A 173 13.07 -13.20 -57.91
C GLU A 173 12.73 -14.11 -56.73
N ILE A 174 12.64 -15.43 -56.92
CA ILE A 174 12.46 -16.40 -55.82
C ILE A 174 13.68 -16.37 -54.88
N GLU A 175 14.90 -16.32 -55.42
CA GLU A 175 16.11 -16.23 -54.60
C GLU A 175 16.14 -14.93 -53.79
N GLN A 176 15.72 -13.81 -54.41
CA GLN A 176 15.62 -12.52 -53.73
C GLN A 176 14.53 -12.53 -52.65
N MET A 177 13.39 -13.17 -52.90
CA MET A 177 12.30 -13.32 -51.93
C MET A 177 12.74 -14.15 -50.73
N ASN A 178 13.40 -15.29 -50.95
CA ASN A 178 13.94 -16.13 -49.88
C ASN A 178 14.95 -15.35 -49.02
N LYS A 179 15.79 -14.50 -49.62
CA LYS A 179 16.70 -13.62 -48.86
C LYS A 179 15.94 -12.63 -47.97
N THR A 180 14.90 -11.97 -48.50
CA THR A 180 14.08 -11.02 -47.73
C THR A 180 13.36 -11.71 -46.57
N VAL A 181 12.78 -12.89 -46.80
CA VAL A 181 12.09 -13.67 -45.77
C VAL A 181 13.07 -14.11 -44.68
N LEU A 182 14.23 -14.65 -45.04
CA LEU A 182 15.24 -15.08 -44.07
C LEU A 182 15.76 -13.91 -43.22
N GLN A 183 15.95 -12.73 -43.82
CA GLN A 183 16.33 -11.53 -43.08
C GLN A 183 15.26 -11.12 -42.06
N LYS A 184 13.97 -11.21 -42.44
CA LYS A 184 12.84 -10.94 -41.55
C LYS A 184 12.78 -11.93 -40.39
N GLU A 185 12.92 -13.22 -40.65
CA GLU A 185 12.95 -14.25 -39.60
C GLU A 185 14.09 -14.05 -38.60
N LEU A 186 15.31 -13.77 -39.08
CA LEU A 186 16.46 -13.50 -38.22
C LEU A 186 16.25 -12.26 -37.35
N TYR A 187 15.61 -11.24 -37.91
CA TYR A 187 15.30 -10.02 -37.19
C TYR A 187 14.24 -10.26 -36.10
N ASP A 188 13.14 -10.93 -36.44
CA ASP A 188 12.06 -11.25 -35.51
C ASP A 188 12.56 -12.13 -34.36
N LYS A 189 13.45 -13.09 -34.65
CA LYS A 189 14.12 -13.89 -33.63
C LYS A 189 14.92 -13.03 -32.65
N LYS A 190 15.71 -12.07 -33.14
CA LYS A 190 16.48 -11.15 -32.27
C LYS A 190 15.56 -10.29 -31.39
N GLN A 191 14.42 -9.85 -31.93
CA GLN A 191 13.44 -9.08 -31.16
C GLN A 191 12.78 -9.93 -30.07
N LEU A 192 12.41 -11.17 -30.39
CA LEU A 192 11.90 -12.13 -29.40
C LEU A 192 12.91 -12.39 -28.27
N GLU A 193 14.19 -12.57 -28.59
CA GLU A 193 15.25 -12.74 -27.59
C GLU A 193 15.40 -11.50 -26.69
N ARG A 194 15.32 -10.28 -27.26
CA ARG A 194 15.33 -9.03 -26.49
C ARG A 194 14.12 -8.88 -25.58
N LEU A 195 12.92 -9.18 -26.07
CA LEU A 195 11.71 -9.15 -25.24
C LEU A 195 11.81 -10.19 -24.11
N SER A 196 12.21 -11.42 -24.42
CA SER A 196 12.33 -12.49 -23.43
C SER A 196 13.34 -12.15 -22.34
N SER A 197 14.50 -11.61 -22.70
CA SER A 197 15.51 -11.17 -21.72
C SER A 197 14.99 -10.02 -20.85
N LYS A 198 14.23 -9.08 -21.43
CA LYS A 198 13.64 -7.98 -20.66
C LYS A 198 12.56 -8.47 -19.70
N VAL A 199 11.68 -9.38 -20.12
CA VAL A 199 10.70 -10.03 -19.24
C VAL A 199 11.39 -10.71 -18.06
N SER A 200 12.43 -11.51 -18.33
CA SER A 200 13.21 -12.15 -17.26
C SER A 200 13.83 -11.14 -16.29
N SER A 201 14.37 -10.02 -16.79
CA SER A 201 14.92 -8.97 -15.92
C SER A 201 13.86 -8.31 -15.03
N LEU A 202 12.64 -8.12 -15.55
CA LEU A 202 11.52 -7.57 -14.79
C LEU A 202 11.04 -8.57 -13.73
N GLU A 203 10.98 -9.86 -14.05
CA GLU A 203 10.64 -10.90 -13.07
C GLU A 203 11.64 -10.94 -11.90
N VAL A 204 12.94 -10.81 -12.20
CA VAL A 204 14.00 -10.74 -11.18
C VAL A 204 13.84 -9.48 -10.34
N ALA A 205 13.63 -8.31 -10.96
CA ALA A 205 13.43 -7.06 -10.25
C ALA A 205 12.19 -7.11 -9.36
N LEU A 206 11.09 -7.69 -9.85
CA LEU A 206 9.84 -7.86 -9.10
C LEU A 206 10.01 -8.81 -7.92
N LYS A 207 10.72 -9.94 -8.11
CA LYS A 207 11.06 -10.85 -7.00
C LYS A 207 11.91 -10.14 -5.94
N LYS A 208 12.89 -9.34 -6.36
CA LYS A 208 13.74 -8.57 -5.45
C LYS A 208 12.94 -7.53 -4.66
N ALA A 209 12.13 -6.72 -5.34
CA ALA A 209 11.26 -5.73 -4.71
C ALA A 209 10.27 -6.38 -3.75
N LYS A 210 9.71 -7.54 -4.11
CA LYS A 210 8.82 -8.31 -3.24
C LYS A 210 9.57 -8.81 -2.00
N LYS A 211 10.78 -9.33 -2.15
CA LYS A 211 11.61 -9.76 -1.00
C LYS A 211 11.90 -8.58 -0.07
N GLU A 212 12.37 -7.46 -0.61
CA GLU A 212 12.67 -6.25 0.16
C GLU A 212 11.44 -5.69 0.88
N SER A 213 10.25 -5.75 0.28
CA SER A 213 8.99 -5.35 0.91
C SER A 213 8.56 -6.27 2.06
N LEU A 214 9.01 -7.52 2.07
CA LEU A 214 8.62 -8.55 3.04
C LEU A 214 9.67 -8.77 4.13
N THR A 215 10.84 -8.14 4.05
CA THR A 215 11.91 -8.27 5.05
C THR A 215 12.05 -7.00 5.89
N ASP A 216 12.40 -7.17 7.16
CA ASP A 216 12.81 -6.07 8.03
C ASP A 216 14.23 -5.61 7.65
N GLY A 217 14.40 -4.29 7.48
CA GLY A 217 15.65 -3.72 6.94
C GLY A 217 16.82 -3.75 7.92
N LEU A 218 16.56 -3.90 9.21
CA LEU A 218 17.60 -3.97 10.25
C LEU A 218 18.07 -5.42 10.41
N THR A 219 17.13 -6.35 10.60
CA THR A 219 17.42 -7.73 11.00
C THR A 219 17.45 -8.72 9.83
N GLY A 220 16.91 -8.37 8.67
CA GLY A 220 16.85 -9.22 7.48
C GLY A 220 15.84 -10.39 7.57
N ILE A 221 15.14 -10.53 8.70
CA ILE A 221 14.07 -11.51 8.89
C ILE A 221 12.78 -11.03 8.21
N TYR A 222 11.81 -11.92 8.06
CA TYR A 222 10.48 -11.54 7.58
C TYR A 222 9.85 -10.50 8.50
N ASN A 223 9.37 -9.41 7.92
CA ASN A 223 8.67 -8.38 8.67
C ASN A 223 7.26 -8.87 9.06
N ARG A 224 6.58 -8.09 9.91
CA ARG A 224 5.26 -8.44 10.42
C ARG A 224 4.24 -8.73 9.31
N LYS A 225 4.24 -7.95 8.24
CA LYS A 225 3.39 -8.17 7.08
C LYS A 225 3.61 -9.56 6.46
N ALA A 226 4.87 -9.96 6.29
CA ALA A 226 5.19 -11.29 5.75
C ALA A 226 4.75 -12.43 6.70
N PHE A 227 4.87 -12.22 8.00
CA PHE A 227 4.36 -13.14 9.01
C PHE A 227 2.83 -13.30 8.93
N ASP A 228 2.08 -12.20 8.86
CA ASP A 228 0.61 -12.23 8.80
C ASP A 228 0.11 -12.93 7.51
N GLU A 229 0.76 -12.67 6.37
CA GLU A 229 0.45 -13.38 5.11
C GLU A 229 0.74 -14.88 5.21
N TYR A 230 1.87 -15.27 5.82
CA TYR A 230 2.25 -16.66 5.97
C TYR A 230 1.31 -17.41 6.93
N LEU A 231 0.92 -16.78 8.04
CA LEU A 231 -0.01 -17.34 9.00
C LEU A 231 -1.39 -17.56 8.39
N LYS A 232 -1.89 -16.59 7.60
CA LYS A 232 -3.16 -16.74 6.88
C LYS A 232 -3.14 -17.95 5.95
N ASN A 233 -2.07 -18.12 5.18
CA ASN A 233 -1.90 -19.27 4.29
C ASN A 233 -1.86 -20.61 5.07
N LEU A 234 -1.18 -20.66 6.22
CA LEU A 234 -1.15 -21.85 7.07
C LEU A 234 -2.53 -22.22 7.62
N VAL A 235 -3.33 -21.23 8.04
CA VAL A 235 -4.70 -21.45 8.50
C VAL A 235 -5.59 -21.99 7.38
N GLU A 236 -5.50 -21.40 6.18
CA GLU A 236 -6.23 -21.87 5.00
C GLU A 236 -5.83 -23.29 4.60
N GLN A 237 -4.53 -23.61 4.63
CA GLN A 237 -4.04 -24.97 4.36
C GLN A 237 -4.48 -25.97 5.41
N ASN A 238 -4.47 -25.61 6.70
CA ASN A 238 -4.95 -26.49 7.75
C ASN A 238 -6.47 -26.76 7.63
N ALA A 239 -7.25 -25.80 7.15
CA ALA A 239 -8.68 -26.00 6.89
C ALA A 239 -8.94 -27.08 5.80
N VAL A 240 -8.00 -27.25 4.85
CA VAL A 240 -8.11 -28.22 3.75
C VAL A 240 -7.42 -29.55 4.06
N PHE A 241 -6.22 -29.49 4.63
CA PHE A 241 -5.33 -30.65 4.79
C PHE A 241 -5.23 -31.15 6.24
N HIS A 242 -5.89 -30.49 7.20
CA HIS A 242 -5.85 -30.81 8.64
C HIS A 242 -4.42 -30.98 9.19
N SER A 243 -3.49 -30.15 8.72
CA SER A 243 -2.11 -30.13 9.17
C SER A 243 -1.97 -29.17 10.37
N PRO A 244 -1.80 -29.66 11.61
CA PRO A 244 -1.58 -28.79 12.76
C PRO A 244 -0.25 -28.06 12.63
N PHE A 245 -0.20 -26.80 13.09
CA PHE A 245 1.01 -25.99 13.17
C PHE A 245 1.18 -25.42 14.58
N SER A 246 2.39 -24.98 14.90
CA SER A 246 2.73 -24.34 16.18
C SER A 246 3.36 -22.97 15.92
N MET A 247 3.23 -22.07 16.89
CA MET A 247 3.76 -20.70 16.82
C MET A 247 4.57 -20.40 18.07
N LEU A 248 5.70 -19.74 17.89
CA LEU A 248 6.55 -19.25 18.96
C LEU A 248 6.59 -17.72 18.90
N MET A 249 6.30 -17.06 20.03
CA MET A 249 6.45 -15.62 20.19
C MET A 249 7.61 -15.36 21.14
N LEU A 250 8.56 -14.55 20.71
CA LEU A 250 9.78 -14.20 21.44
C LEU A 250 9.81 -12.67 21.63
N ASP A 251 10.19 -12.23 22.82
CA ASP A 251 10.43 -10.82 23.13
C ASP A 251 11.79 -10.68 23.82
N ILE A 252 12.48 -9.56 23.60
CA ILE A 252 13.78 -9.30 24.24
C ILE A 252 13.51 -8.56 25.56
N ASP A 253 13.74 -9.25 26.66
CA ASP A 253 13.57 -8.68 28.00
C ASP A 253 14.42 -7.42 28.19
N ASP A 254 13.83 -6.40 28.82
CA ASP A 254 14.52 -5.16 29.20
C ASP A 254 15.21 -4.40 28.04
N PHE A 255 14.84 -4.63 26.77
CA PHE A 255 15.46 -3.99 25.60
C PHE A 255 15.47 -2.44 25.66
N LYS A 256 14.46 -1.86 26.32
CA LYS A 256 14.40 -0.42 26.58
C LYS A 256 15.57 0.08 27.44
N LYS A 257 15.99 -0.68 28.47
CA LYS A 257 17.15 -0.32 29.31
C LYS A 257 18.44 -0.32 28.50
N ILE A 258 18.58 -1.25 27.56
CA ILE A 258 19.75 -1.31 26.66
C ILE A 258 19.82 -0.06 25.80
N ASN A 259 18.70 0.32 25.16
CA ASN A 259 18.60 1.55 24.37
C ASN A 259 18.86 2.81 25.21
N ASP A 260 18.30 2.88 26.41
CA ASP A 260 18.44 4.04 27.30
C ASP A 260 19.87 4.17 27.88
N THR A 261 20.60 3.06 28.02
CA THR A 261 21.96 3.02 28.60
C THR A 261 23.07 3.18 27.56
N TYR A 262 22.92 2.54 26.40
CA TYR A 262 23.99 2.45 25.39
C TYR A 262 23.66 3.17 24.07
N GLY A 263 22.45 3.72 23.96
CA GLY A 263 21.97 4.40 22.77
C GLY A 263 21.44 3.43 21.69
N HIS A 264 20.59 3.96 20.81
CA HIS A 264 19.89 3.17 19.80
C HIS A 264 20.79 2.38 18.84
N GLN A 265 22.00 2.86 18.54
CA GLN A 265 22.93 2.16 17.65
C GLN A 265 23.43 0.82 18.24
N ILE A 266 23.56 0.73 19.57
CA ILE A 266 23.94 -0.50 20.25
C ILE A 266 22.74 -1.46 20.31
N GLY A 267 21.54 -0.93 20.59
CA GLY A 267 20.31 -1.73 20.54
C GLY A 267 20.04 -2.33 19.16
N ASP A 268 20.28 -1.57 18.10
CA ASP A 268 20.16 -2.05 16.71
C ASP A 268 21.14 -3.20 16.41
N ARG A 269 22.37 -3.16 16.96
CA ARG A 269 23.34 -4.27 16.82
C ARG A 269 22.89 -5.53 17.56
N GLU A 270 22.37 -5.40 18.77
CA GLU A 270 21.85 -6.53 19.54
C GLU A 270 20.67 -7.20 18.81
N LEU A 271 19.79 -6.40 18.20
CA LEU A 271 18.69 -6.88 17.36
C LEU A 271 19.16 -7.66 16.12
N VAL A 272 20.30 -7.31 15.54
CA VAL A 272 20.88 -8.03 14.38
C VAL A 272 21.50 -9.36 14.78
N LEU A 273 22.01 -9.48 16.01
CA LEU A 273 22.65 -10.70 16.53
C LEU A 273 21.63 -11.72 17.07
N ALA A 274 20.51 -11.27 17.60
CA ALA A 274 19.48 -12.14 18.18
C ALA A 274 18.88 -13.22 17.24
N PRO A 275 18.69 -13.01 15.91
CA PRO A 275 18.16 -14.01 15.00
C PRO A 275 19.12 -15.17 14.66
N ALA A 276 20.39 -15.11 15.11
CA ALA A 276 21.44 -16.08 14.76
C ALA A 276 21.62 -17.24 15.76
N ILE A 277 20.67 -17.42 16.69
CA ILE A 277 20.65 -18.47 17.72
C ILE A 277 19.48 -19.42 17.45
#